data_AF-A0A0L0G301-F1
#
_entry.id   AF-A0A0L0G301-F1
#
_cell.length_a   1.000
_cell.length_b   1.000
_cell.length_c   1.000
_cell.angle_alpha   90.00
_cell.angle_beta   90.00
_cell.angle_gamma   90.00
#
_symmetry.space_group_name_H-M   'P 1'
#
loop_
_entity.id
_entity.type
_entity.pdbx_description
1 polymer ?
#
loop_
_entity_poly.entity_id
_entity_poly.type
_entity_poly.pdbx_seq_one_letter_code
_entity_poly.pdbx_strand_id
1 'polypeptide(L)'
;MSGSKIFRSQPMALCQVIIPSEVAYEALGELGELGLAMFNDLNTNMNTFSRTYVKEIRELDDIDRQLRYISKQVEDVKIVESVDRDLLTVNAHEKVCWE
;
A
#
# COMPACT_ATOMS: atom_id res chain seq x y z
N MET A 1 21.72 -17.38 13.00
CA MET A 1 22.49 -16.11 12.92
C MET A 1 21.49 -15.07 12.43
N SER A 2 21.17 -13.98 13.12
CA SER A 2 22.06 -13.01 13.76
C SER A 2 21.33 -12.35 14.94
N GLY A 3 22.07 -12.07 16.02
CA GLY A 3 21.56 -11.42 17.22
C GLY A 3 21.08 -10.00 16.96
N SER A 4 20.00 -9.62 17.66
CA SER A 4 19.38 -8.31 17.62
C SER A 4 20.35 -7.23 18.13
N LYS A 5 20.98 -6.51 17.21
CA LYS A 5 21.79 -5.33 17.52
C LYS A 5 20.89 -4.09 17.51
N ILE A 6 20.23 -3.82 18.64
CA ILE A 6 19.32 -2.66 18.79
C ILE A 6 20.11 -1.32 18.79
N PHE A 7 21.43 -1.36 19.00
CA PHE A 7 22.27 -0.16 19.13
C PHE A 7 22.75 0.46 17.79
N ARG A 8 22.56 -0.23 16.66
CA ARG A 8 23.00 0.23 15.33
C ARG A 8 21.95 -0.12 14.28
N SER A 9 21.90 0.64 13.19
CA SER A 9 21.05 0.31 12.05
C SER A 9 21.44 -1.04 11.44
N GLN A 10 20.46 -1.71 10.84
CA GLN A 10 20.72 -2.89 10.02
C GLN A 10 21.43 -2.47 8.72
N PRO A 11 22.33 -3.32 8.18
CA PRO A 11 22.94 -3.06 6.88
C PRO A 11 21.85 -3.08 5.79
N MET A 12 21.86 -2.07 4.92
CA MET A 12 20.91 -1.91 3.82
C MET A 12 21.61 -2.12 2.46
N ALA A 13 20.88 -2.64 1.48
CA ALA A 13 21.35 -2.79 0.11
C ALA A 13 20.35 -2.17 -0.88
N LEU A 14 20.87 -1.44 -1.87
CA LEU A 14 20.06 -0.95 -2.98
C LEU A 14 19.98 -2.03 -4.06
N CYS A 15 18.76 -2.48 -4.35
CA CYS A 15 18.50 -3.48 -5.38
C CYS A 15 17.72 -2.85 -6.54
N GLN A 16 18.09 -3.21 -7.78
CA GLN A 16 17.31 -2.86 -8.96
C GLN A 16 16.42 -4.05 -9.33
N VAL A 17 15.11 -3.85 -9.28
CA VAL A 17 14.11 -4.87 -9.63
C VAL A 17 13.55 -4.57 -11.01
N ILE A 18 13.59 -5.56 -11.90
CA ILE A 18 13.00 -5.46 -13.25
C ILE A 18 11.78 -6.37 -13.28
N ILE A 19 10.59 -5.79 -13.40
CA ILE A 19 9.32 -6.50 -13.35
C ILE A 19 8.60 -6.32 -14.69
N PRO A 20 8.21 -7.40 -15.40
CA PRO A 20 7.32 -7.30 -16.55
C PRO A 20 5.95 -6.73 -16.15
N SER A 21 5.34 -5.90 -16.99
CA SER A 21 4.06 -5.24 -16.69
C SER A 21 2.91 -6.22 -16.41
N GLU A 22 2.93 -7.40 -17.03
CA GLU A 22 1.89 -8.42 -16.89
C GLU A 22 1.81 -9.02 -15.49
N VAL A 23 2.94 -9.08 -14.77
CA VAL A 23 3.04 -9.65 -13.42
C VAL A 23 3.28 -8.58 -12.35
N ALA A 24 3.22 -7.30 -12.73
CA ALA A 24 3.58 -6.19 -11.84
C ALA A 24 2.68 -6.11 -10.61
N TYR A 25 1.37 -6.32 -10.77
CA TYR A 25 0.41 -6.25 -9.67
C TYR A 25 0.65 -7.36 -8.63
N GLU A 26 0.78 -8.61 -9.07
CA GLU A 26 1.01 -9.76 -8.20
C GLU A 26 2.38 -9.64 -7.49
N ALA A 27 3.44 -9.36 -8.24
CA ALA A 27 4.79 -9.24 -7.68
C ALA A 27 4.90 -8.11 -6.64
N LEU A 28 4.23 -6.97 -6.87
CA LEU A 28 4.21 -5.87 -5.90
C LEU A 28 3.33 -6.19 -4.69
N GLY A 29 2.23 -6.94 -4.86
CA GLY A 29 1.40 -7.42 -3.76
C GLY A 29 2.20 -8.30 -2.81
N GLU A 30 2.88 -9.32 -3.32
CA GLU A 30 3.75 -10.21 -2.55
C GLU A 30 4.89 -9.45 -1.85
N LEU A 31 5.52 -8.48 -2.54
CA LEU A 31 6.54 -7.62 -1.92
C LEU A 31 5.98 -6.73 -0.81
N GLY A 32 4.74 -6.26 -0.96
CA GLY A 32 4.02 -5.49 0.03
C GLY A 32 3.72 -6.31 1.29
N GLU A 33 3.28 -7.56 1.12
CA GLU A 33 3.03 -8.49 2.23
C GLU A 33 4.30 -8.86 3.00
N LEU A 34 5.45 -8.96 2.30
CA LEU A 34 6.74 -9.19 2.95
C LEU A 34 7.15 -8.01 3.84
N GLY A 35 6.86 -6.76 3.46
CA GLY A 35 7.16 -5.57 4.25
C GLY A 35 8.66 -5.24 4.41
N LEU A 36 9.54 -5.83 3.60
CA LEU A 36 11.01 -5.71 3.74
C LEU A 36 11.66 -4.74 2.75
N ALA A 37 10.88 -4.14 1.85
CA ALA A 37 11.39 -3.30 0.77
C ALA A 37 10.94 -1.84 0.92
N MET A 38 11.87 -0.92 0.70
CA MET A 38 11.59 0.51 0.57
C MET A 38 11.79 0.92 -0.90
N PHE A 39 10.75 1.48 -1.52
CA PHE A 39 10.79 1.93 -2.91
C PHE A 39 11.29 3.38 -3.00
N ASN A 40 12.17 3.64 -3.97
CA ASN A 40 12.59 4.99 -4.32
C ASN A 40 11.78 5.49 -5.52
N ASP A 41 11.26 6.72 -5.46
CA ASP A 41 10.63 7.36 -6.61
C ASP A 41 11.69 7.73 -7.66
N LEU A 42 11.68 7.02 -8.80
CA LEU A 42 12.54 7.33 -9.94
C LEU A 42 11.98 8.45 -10.83
N ASN A 43 10.70 8.81 -10.66
CA ASN A 43 9.95 9.70 -11.54
C ASN A 43 9.62 11.05 -10.86
N THR A 44 10.53 11.58 -10.03
CA THR A 44 10.32 12.82 -9.27
C THR A 44 10.08 14.06 -10.13
N ASN A 45 10.60 14.07 -11.37
CA ASN A 45 10.42 15.18 -12.31
C ASN A 45 9.11 15.13 -13.09
N MET A 46 8.34 14.03 -12.99
CA MET A 46 7.07 13.90 -13.69
C MET A 46 5.93 14.49 -12.86
N ASN A 47 5.04 15.22 -13.52
CA ASN A 47 3.81 15.69 -12.90
C ASN A 47 2.96 14.51 -12.43
N THR A 48 2.29 14.66 -11.29
CA THR A 48 1.41 13.63 -10.71
C THR A 48 0.34 13.17 -11.69
N PHE A 49 -0.18 14.06 -12.54
CA PHE A 49 -1.24 13.75 -13.50
C PHE A 49 -0.78 12.94 -14.72
N SER A 50 0.52 12.91 -15.00
CA SER A 50 1.10 12.23 -16.16
C SER A 50 1.77 10.89 -15.81
N ARG A 51 1.66 10.42 -14.56
CA ARG A 51 2.18 9.11 -14.16
C ARG A 51 1.32 7.98 -14.75
N THR A 52 1.96 6.84 -15.01
CA THR A 52 1.36 5.73 -15.77
C THR A 52 0.06 5.18 -15.16
N TYR A 53 -0.02 5.05 -13.83
CA TYR A 53 -1.13 4.37 -13.13
C TYR A 53 -2.14 5.33 -12.45
N VAL A 54 -2.19 6.58 -12.87
CA VAL A 54 -3.01 7.62 -12.21
C VAL A 54 -4.50 7.34 -12.36
N LYS A 55 -4.90 6.73 -13.47
CA LYS A 55 -6.31 6.46 -13.75
C LYS A 55 -6.85 5.41 -12.78
N GLU A 56 -6.10 4.31 -12.64
CA GLU A 56 -6.39 3.20 -11.74
C GLU A 56 -6.43 3.66 -10.28
N ILE A 57 -5.48 4.51 -9.87
CA ILE A 57 -5.47 5.07 -8.51
C ILE A 57 -6.72 5.92 -8.25
N ARG A 58 -7.17 6.72 -9.22
CA ARG A 58 -8.40 7.51 -9.06
C ARG A 58 -9.66 6.66 -9.01
N GLU A 59 -9.72 5.61 -9.82
CA GLU A 59 -10.83 4.65 -9.79
C GLU A 59 -10.91 3.97 -8.42
N LEU A 60 -9.77 3.61 -7.82
CA LEU A 60 -9.71 3.06 -6.47
C LEU A 60 -10.13 4.07 -5.38
N ASP A 61 -9.73 5.34 -5.51
CA ASP A 61 -10.14 6.41 -4.58
C ASP A 61 -11.66 6.68 -4.63
N ASP A 62 -12.24 6.64 -5.84
CA ASP A 62 -13.70 6.73 -6.02
C ASP A 62 -14.43 5.55 -5.37
N ILE A 63 -13.89 4.33 -5.49
CA ILE A 63 -14.43 3.12 -4.84
C ILE A 63 -14.30 3.24 -3.31
N ASP A 64 -13.16 3.66 -2.79
CA ASP A 64 -12.96 3.87 -1.34
C ASP A 64 -13.96 4.90 -0.79
N ARG A 65 -14.22 5.99 -1.53
CA ARG A 65 -15.24 6.98 -1.17
C ARG A 65 -16.65 6.36 -1.08
N GLN A 66 -17.01 5.51 -2.04
CA GLN A 66 -18.31 4.81 -2.03
C GLN A 66 -18.39 3.82 -0.86
N LEU A 67 -17.32 3.06 -0.61
CA LEU A 67 -17.24 2.13 0.51
C LEU A 67 -17.39 2.86 1.85
N ARG A 68 -16.71 3.99 2.04
CA ARG A 68 -16.87 4.83 3.24
C ARG A 68 -18.30 5.31 3.45
N TYR A 69 -19.00 5.68 2.37
CA TYR A 69 -20.40 6.06 2.45
C TYR A 69 -21.27 4.88 2.90
N ILE A 70 -21.08 3.69 2.29
CA ILE A 70 -21.82 2.48 2.65
C ILE A 70 -21.55 2.10 4.10
N SER A 71 -20.28 2.08 4.54
CA SER A 71 -19.91 1.78 5.93
C SER A 71 -20.62 2.70 6.92
N LYS A 72 -20.68 4.01 6.62
CA LYS A 72 -21.40 4.97 7.46
C LYS A 72 -22.90 4.67 7.53
N GLN A 73 -23.53 4.33 6.39
CA GLN A 73 -24.96 3.97 6.40
C GLN A 73 -25.24 2.69 7.18
N VAL A 74 -24.34 1.70 7.13
CA VAL A 74 -24.44 0.46 7.92
C VAL A 74 -24.35 0.75 9.42
N GLU A 75 -23.43 1.62 9.83
CA GLU A 75 -23.28 2.09 11.22
C GLU A 75 -24.52 2.87 11.69
N ASP A 76 -25.03 3.78 10.86
CA ASP A 76 -26.22 4.60 11.17
C ASP A 76 -27.47 3.72 11.43
N VAL A 77 -27.62 2.63 10.65
CA VAL A 77 -28.76 1.68 10.77
C VAL A 77 -28.51 0.63 11.88
N LYS A 78 -27.33 0.62 12.51
CA LYS A 78 -26.92 -0.34 13.56
C LYS A 78 -27.06 -1.81 13.13
N ILE A 79 -26.79 -2.09 11.85
CA ILE A 79 -26.84 -3.47 11.32
C ILE A 79 -25.67 -4.29 11.89
N VAL A 80 -24.53 -3.65 12.13
CA VAL A 80 -23.31 -4.25 12.68
C VAL A 80 -22.75 -3.31 13.75
N GLU A 81 -22.29 -3.83 14.89
CA GLU A 81 -21.76 -3.03 16.01
C GLU A 81 -20.42 -2.34 15.67
N SER A 82 -19.64 -2.91 14.75
CA SER A 82 -18.48 -2.27 14.15
C SER A 82 -18.14 -2.91 12.81
N VAL A 83 -17.99 -2.09 11.76
CA VAL A 83 -17.37 -2.55 10.50
C VAL A 83 -15.86 -2.49 10.71
N ASP A 84 -15.22 -3.65 10.81
CA ASP A 84 -13.78 -3.71 10.92
C ASP A 84 -13.14 -3.28 9.59
N ARG A 85 -12.71 -2.02 9.52
CA ARG A 85 -12.10 -1.41 8.33
C ARG A 85 -10.76 -2.03 7.98
N ASP A 86 -10.16 -2.74 8.93
CA ASP A 86 -8.87 -3.40 8.78
C ASP A 86 -8.96 -4.71 7.97
N LEU A 87 -10.18 -5.15 7.60
CA LEU A 87 -10.41 -6.30 6.71
C LEU A 87 -10.40 -5.94 5.21
N LEU A 88 -10.45 -4.66 4.87
CA LEU A 88 -10.36 -4.15 3.48
C LEU A 88 -9.04 -3.47 3.18
N THR A 89 -8.29 -3.07 4.20
CA THR A 89 -6.86 -2.79 4.06
C THR A 89 -6.16 -4.14 4.09
N VAL A 90 -5.48 -4.52 3.01
CA VAL A 90 -4.52 -5.63 3.05
C VAL A 90 -3.59 -5.29 4.21
N ASN A 91 -3.70 -6.02 5.33
CA ASN A 91 -3.13 -5.69 6.65
C ASN A 91 -1.95 -4.72 6.56
N ALA A 92 -2.23 -3.41 6.69
CA ALA A 92 -1.22 -2.37 6.79
C ALA A 92 -0.64 -2.37 8.20
N HIS A 93 -0.28 -3.56 8.68
CA HIS A 93 0.43 -3.77 9.93
C HIS A 93 1.92 -3.43 9.79
N GLU A 94 2.27 -2.56 8.86
CA GLU A 94 3.18 -1.47 9.08
C GLU A 94 2.78 -0.40 8.05
N LYS A 95 2.64 0.84 8.50
CA LYS A 95 2.59 1.99 7.60
C LYS A 95 3.84 1.92 6.72
N VAL A 96 3.73 1.33 5.53
CA VAL A 96 4.74 1.52 4.48
C VAL A 96 4.73 3.02 4.24
N CYS A 97 5.81 3.67 4.66
CA CYS A 97 5.98 5.11 4.62
C CYS A 97 5.76 5.62 3.19
N TRP A 98 4.54 6.07 2.92
CA TRP A 98 4.22 6.95 1.81
C TRP A 98 3.95 8.34 2.41
N GLU A 99 4.99 8.94 2.97
CA GLU A 99 5.13 10.40 3.08
C GLU A 99 6.23 10.85 2.10
#